data_AF-A0A239AU66-F1
#
_entry.id   AF-A0A239AU66-F1
#
_cell.length_a   1.000
_cell.length_b   1.000
_cell.length_c   1.000
_cell.angle_alpha   90.00
_cell.angle_beta   90.00
_cell.angle_gamma   90.00
#
_symmetry.space_group_name_H-M   'P 1'
#
loop_
_entity.id
_entity.type
_entity.pdbx_description
1 polymer ?
#
loop_
_entity_poly.entity_id
_entity_poly.type
_entity_poly.pdbx_seq_one_letter_code
_entity_poly.pdbx_strand_id
1 'polypeptide(L)'
;MRASVELFEDQGFEDTTVEQIVQRANCSPRTFYRYFRAKEDVLFGDQAERLELLRQALAATEQSEKPFQVARSALIDQVVGFSVLEDPELEARCIELWSLPGVRGRWAEIVFDWEQVVTEYLAREWKCTPHAPDCRINAMIWLSIIRMALVGVQTGGRDRVRAIAEKGFNFIAEEIGLVHLSGSEVQRRATEAHSRRACS
;
A
#
# COMPACT_ATOMS: atom_id res chain seq x y z
N MET A 1 -17.42 11.45 2.30
CA MET A 1 -17.18 9.99 2.22
C MET A 1 -18.46 9.20 2.32
N ARG A 2 -19.13 9.09 3.48
CA ARG A 2 -20.41 8.35 3.60
C ARG A 2 -21.43 8.66 2.48
N ALA A 3 -21.76 9.93 2.31
CA ALA A 3 -22.66 10.39 1.24
C ALA A 3 -22.22 9.97 -0.17
N SER A 4 -20.91 9.91 -0.43
CA SER A 4 -20.35 9.49 -1.72
C SER A 4 -20.53 7.99 -1.91
N VAL A 5 -20.17 7.18 -0.91
CA VAL A 5 -20.31 5.72 -0.94
C VAL A 5 -21.76 5.32 -1.13
N GLU A 6 -22.68 5.93 -0.38
CA GLU A 6 -24.12 5.71 -0.54
C GLU A 6 -24.59 6.03 -1.96
N LEU A 7 -24.21 7.20 -2.52
CA LEU A 7 -24.55 7.53 -3.91
C LEU A 7 -23.98 6.52 -4.92
N PHE A 8 -22.72 6.13 -4.75
CA PHE A 8 -22.07 5.19 -5.66
C PHE A 8 -22.74 3.81 -5.64
N GLU A 9 -23.27 3.37 -4.50
CA GLU A 9 -24.02 2.12 -4.37
C GLU A 9 -25.47 2.26 -4.86
N ASP A 10 -26.14 3.37 -4.56
CA ASP A 10 -27.55 3.58 -4.90
C ASP A 10 -27.79 3.70 -6.42
N GLN A 11 -26.95 4.46 -7.10
CA GLN A 11 -27.14 4.85 -8.50
C GLN A 11 -25.93 4.60 -9.40
N GLY A 12 -24.82 4.07 -8.85
CA GLY A 12 -23.60 3.79 -9.59
C GLY A 12 -22.56 4.92 -9.53
N PHE A 13 -21.28 4.53 -9.57
CA PHE A 13 -20.16 5.48 -9.55
C PHE A 13 -20.19 6.44 -10.75
N GLU A 14 -20.45 5.94 -11.95
CA GLU A 14 -20.41 6.74 -13.19
C GLU A 14 -21.48 7.82 -13.21
N ASP A 15 -22.71 7.48 -12.80
CA ASP A 15 -23.87 8.38 -12.78
C ASP A 15 -23.87 9.35 -11.59
N THR A 16 -22.89 9.25 -10.69
CA THR A 16 -22.75 10.14 -9.54
C THR A 16 -21.82 11.33 -9.82
N THR A 17 -22.30 12.54 -9.54
CA THR A 17 -21.53 13.78 -9.67
C THR A 17 -21.08 14.34 -8.31
N VAL A 18 -20.04 15.21 -8.34
CA VAL A 18 -19.59 15.91 -7.14
C VAL A 18 -20.69 16.81 -6.58
N GLU A 19 -21.50 17.44 -7.44
CA GLU A 19 -22.64 18.28 -7.04
C GLU A 19 -23.66 17.51 -6.21
N GLN A 20 -24.02 16.29 -6.64
CA GLN A 20 -24.93 15.41 -5.90
C GLN A 20 -24.32 15.01 -4.54
N ILE A 21 -23.01 14.69 -4.53
CA ILE A 21 -22.27 14.34 -3.32
C ILE A 21 -22.31 15.49 -2.30
N VAL A 22 -21.96 16.71 -2.72
CA VAL A 22 -21.90 17.84 -1.79
C VAL A 22 -23.28 18.30 -1.33
N GLN A 23 -24.30 18.15 -2.19
CA GLN A 23 -25.70 18.36 -1.80
C GLN A 23 -26.13 17.36 -0.73
N ARG A 24 -25.86 16.06 -0.93
CA ARG A 24 -26.15 14.99 0.05
C ARG A 24 -25.39 15.19 1.36
N ALA A 25 -24.13 15.62 1.28
CA ALA A 25 -23.26 15.86 2.43
C ALA A 25 -23.47 17.22 3.11
N ASN A 26 -24.39 18.06 2.60
CA ASN A 26 -24.63 19.43 3.06
C ASN A 26 -23.34 20.26 3.17
N CYS A 27 -22.49 20.20 2.14
CA CYS A 27 -21.25 20.96 2.06
C CYS A 27 -21.13 21.70 0.72
N SER A 28 -20.11 22.55 0.59
CA SER A 28 -19.86 23.28 -0.66
C SER A 28 -18.90 22.49 -1.57
N PRO A 29 -18.96 22.68 -2.91
CA PRO A 29 -17.93 22.17 -3.83
C PRO A 29 -16.52 22.59 -3.43
N ARG A 30 -16.34 23.84 -2.96
CA ARG A 30 -15.05 24.33 -2.45
C ARG A 30 -14.55 23.51 -1.26
N THR A 31 -15.44 23.08 -0.37
CA THR A 31 -15.10 22.21 0.76
C THR A 31 -14.68 20.84 0.26
N PHE A 32 -15.38 20.26 -0.71
CA PHE A 32 -15.02 18.97 -1.30
C PHE A 32 -13.63 19.02 -1.95
N TYR A 33 -13.41 19.99 -2.85
CA TYR A 33 -12.15 20.13 -3.59
C TYR A 33 -10.95 20.52 -2.73
N ARG A 34 -11.18 20.97 -1.49
CA ARG A 34 -10.11 21.17 -0.51
C ARG A 34 -9.48 19.84 -0.06
N TYR A 35 -10.25 18.76 -0.02
CA TYR A 35 -9.80 17.45 0.47
C TYR A 35 -9.56 16.45 -0.67
N PHE A 36 -10.34 16.53 -1.75
CA PHE A 36 -10.35 15.54 -2.82
C PHE A 36 -10.17 16.22 -4.17
N ARG A 37 -9.29 15.71 -5.04
CA ARG A 37 -9.07 16.32 -6.36
C ARG A 37 -10.14 15.86 -7.36
N ALA A 38 -10.60 14.63 -7.21
CA ALA A 38 -11.65 14.02 -8.01
C ALA A 38 -12.68 13.26 -7.14
N LYS A 39 -13.77 12.76 -7.74
CA LYS A 39 -14.84 12.10 -6.99
C LYS A 39 -14.38 10.77 -6.40
N GLU A 40 -13.53 10.04 -7.10
CA GLU A 40 -12.93 8.77 -6.70
C GLU A 40 -11.96 8.90 -5.52
N ASP A 41 -11.30 10.06 -5.36
CA ASP A 41 -10.34 10.29 -4.28
C ASP A 41 -10.98 10.12 -2.89
N VAL A 42 -12.29 10.37 -2.79
CA VAL A 42 -13.05 10.22 -1.55
C VAL A 42 -13.01 8.80 -0.98
N LEU A 43 -12.79 7.78 -1.83
CA LEU A 43 -12.78 6.37 -1.45
C LEU A 43 -11.46 5.94 -0.80
N PHE A 44 -10.42 6.77 -0.85
CA PHE A 44 -9.07 6.43 -0.35
C PHE A 44 -8.72 7.17 0.95
N GLY A 45 -9.61 8.05 1.42
CA GLY A 45 -9.42 8.84 2.63
C GLY A 45 -8.16 9.72 2.57
N ASP A 46 -7.38 9.72 3.64
CA ASP A 46 -6.10 10.41 3.84
C ASP A 46 -4.91 9.67 3.20
N GLN A 47 -5.11 8.93 2.09
CA GLN A 47 -4.06 8.13 1.45
C GLN A 47 -2.78 8.91 1.11
N ALA A 48 -2.89 10.18 0.70
CA ALA A 48 -1.74 11.03 0.43
C ALA A 48 -0.93 11.35 1.70
N GLU A 49 -1.60 11.56 2.83
CA GLU A 49 -0.95 11.80 4.13
C GLU A 49 -0.24 10.53 4.62
N ARG A 50 -0.88 9.36 4.52
CA ARG A 50 -0.26 8.08 4.89
C ARG A 50 0.96 7.73 4.04
N LEU A 51 0.94 8.06 2.74
CA LEU A 51 2.10 7.87 1.88
C LEU A 51 3.29 8.74 2.33
N GLU A 52 3.01 9.97 2.73
CA GLU A 52 4.04 10.88 3.24
C GLU A 52 4.56 10.43 4.61
N LEU A 53 3.69 9.97 5.50
CA LEU A 53 4.09 9.34 6.77
C LEU A 53 4.95 8.09 6.56
N LEU A 54 4.62 7.25 5.57
CA LEU A 54 5.47 6.12 5.18
C LEU A 54 6.86 6.61 4.75
N ARG A 55 6.91 7.61 3.87
CA ARG A 55 8.18 8.18 3.38
C ARG A 55 9.04 8.68 4.54
N GLN A 56 8.45 9.40 5.47
CA GLN A 56 9.13 9.91 6.66
C GLN A 56 9.63 8.78 7.57
N ALA A 57 8.78 7.78 7.84
CA ALA A 57 9.16 6.62 8.66
C ALA A 57 10.35 5.85 8.06
N LEU A 58 10.35 5.66 6.73
CA LEU A 58 11.45 5.00 6.02
C LEU A 58 12.70 5.87 5.89
N ALA A 59 12.57 7.20 5.93
CA ALA A 59 13.70 8.14 5.87
C ALA A 59 14.38 8.37 7.23
N ALA A 60 13.69 8.12 8.35
CA ALA A 60 14.17 8.42 9.69
C ALA A 60 15.42 7.64 10.13
N THR A 61 15.82 6.59 9.39
CA THR A 61 17.01 5.78 9.68
C THR A 61 18.02 5.93 8.55
N GLU A 62 19.19 6.54 8.81
CA GLU A 62 20.22 6.81 7.79
C GLU A 62 20.90 5.54 7.23
N GLN A 63 20.82 4.42 7.95
CA GLN A 63 21.05 3.06 7.45
C GLN A 63 20.60 2.11 8.55
N SER A 64 19.60 1.29 8.27
CA SER A 64 19.06 0.39 9.29
C SER A 64 19.92 -0.87 9.36
N GLU A 65 20.29 -1.29 10.58
CA GLU A 65 20.84 -2.64 10.79
C GLU A 65 19.82 -3.73 10.43
N LYS A 66 18.52 -3.39 10.40
CA LYS A 66 17.41 -4.31 10.08
C LYS A 66 16.40 -3.66 9.13
N PRO A 67 16.75 -3.44 7.84
CA PRO A 67 15.89 -2.72 6.90
C PRO A 67 14.49 -3.32 6.75
N PHE A 68 14.40 -4.65 6.76
CA PHE A 68 13.13 -5.36 6.73
C PHE A 68 12.23 -5.02 7.91
N GLN A 69 12.77 -4.94 9.13
CA GLN A 69 11.96 -4.68 10.33
C GLN A 69 11.43 -3.25 10.34
N VAL A 70 12.25 -2.29 9.88
CA VAL A 70 11.83 -0.89 9.70
C VAL A 70 10.69 -0.81 8.69
N ALA A 71 10.86 -1.39 7.50
CA ALA A 71 9.82 -1.37 6.47
C ALA A 71 8.54 -2.11 6.89
N ARG A 72 8.68 -3.28 7.53
CA ARG A 72 7.55 -4.05 8.08
C ARG A 72 6.75 -3.20 9.06
N SER A 73 7.40 -2.58 10.04
CA SER A 73 6.69 -1.73 11.02
C SER A 73 6.01 -0.55 10.33
N ALA A 74 6.74 0.18 9.49
CA ALA A 74 6.21 1.36 8.81
C ALA A 74 5.00 1.02 7.93
N LEU A 75 5.07 -0.05 7.13
CA LEU A 75 3.96 -0.48 6.28
C LEU A 75 2.75 -0.97 7.08
N ILE A 76 2.97 -1.72 8.16
CA ILE A 76 1.88 -2.18 9.04
C ILE A 76 1.19 -0.99 9.70
N ASP A 77 1.95 -0.01 10.19
CA ASP A 77 1.38 1.15 10.87
C ASP A 77 0.53 1.99 9.91
N GLN A 78 0.95 2.17 8.67
CA GLN A 78 0.16 2.94 7.70
C GLN A 78 -1.07 2.17 7.18
N VAL A 79 -1.03 0.84 7.01
CA VAL A 79 -2.25 0.10 6.63
C VAL A 79 -3.27 0.06 7.76
N VAL A 80 -2.83 -0.08 9.01
CA VAL A 80 -3.70 0.01 10.18
C VAL A 80 -4.25 1.43 10.34
N GLY A 81 -3.47 2.44 9.92
CA GLY A 81 -3.87 3.84 9.85
C GLY A 81 -5.05 4.12 8.90
N PHE A 82 -5.25 3.32 7.85
CA PHE A 82 -6.46 3.43 7.02
C PHE A 82 -7.72 3.11 7.83
N SER A 83 -7.59 2.17 8.78
CA SER A 83 -8.70 1.71 9.61
C SER A 83 -9.02 2.59 10.82
N VAL A 84 -8.73 3.88 10.71
CA VAL A 84 -8.89 4.88 11.78
C VAL A 84 -10.20 5.66 11.65
N LEU A 85 -11.00 5.44 10.59
CA LEU A 85 -12.35 5.97 10.60
C LEU A 85 -13.09 5.27 11.76
N GLU A 86 -13.88 6.04 12.52
CA GLU A 86 -14.78 5.50 13.54
C GLU A 86 -15.95 4.69 12.92
N ASP A 87 -15.76 4.14 11.72
CA ASP A 87 -16.72 3.38 10.96
C ASP A 87 -16.05 2.33 10.04
N PRO A 88 -15.76 1.12 10.57
CA PRO A 88 -15.21 0.01 9.80
C PRO A 88 -16.13 -0.48 8.66
N GLU A 89 -17.45 -0.26 8.77
CA GLU A 89 -18.39 -0.66 7.72
C GLU A 89 -18.25 0.24 6.49
N LEU A 90 -18.13 1.55 6.72
CA LEU A 90 -17.85 2.50 5.64
C LEU A 90 -16.50 2.24 4.97
N GLU A 91 -15.46 1.87 5.73
CA GLU A 91 -14.16 1.50 5.19
C GLU A 91 -14.22 0.26 4.28
N ALA A 92 -14.95 -0.78 4.73
CA ALA A 92 -15.16 -1.99 3.96
C ALA A 92 -15.83 -1.68 2.61
N ARG A 93 -16.90 -0.88 2.64
CA ARG A 93 -17.61 -0.43 1.43
C ARG A 93 -16.70 0.39 0.51
N CYS A 94 -15.86 1.28 1.04
CA CYS A 94 -14.86 1.99 0.25
C CYS A 94 -13.91 1.01 -0.48
N ILE A 95 -13.37 0.01 0.23
CA ILE A 95 -12.45 -1.00 -0.35
C ILE A 95 -13.13 -1.78 -1.48
N GLU A 96 -14.38 -2.19 -1.31
CA GLU A 96 -15.15 -2.92 -2.32
C GLU A 96 -15.27 -2.13 -3.64
N LEU A 97 -15.48 -0.81 -3.53
CA LEU A 97 -15.64 0.09 -4.67
C LEU A 97 -14.32 0.36 -5.43
N TRP A 98 -13.14 0.05 -4.88
CA TRP A 98 -11.86 0.30 -5.57
C TRP A 98 -11.67 -0.51 -6.85
N SER A 99 -12.42 -1.61 -6.99
CA SER A 99 -12.37 -2.48 -8.18
C SER A 99 -13.22 -1.96 -9.34
N LEU A 100 -14.06 -0.94 -9.13
CA LEU A 100 -14.94 -0.39 -10.15
C LEU A 100 -14.14 0.19 -11.33
N PRO A 101 -14.65 0.11 -12.58
CA PRO A 101 -13.95 0.60 -13.77
C PRO A 101 -13.46 2.04 -13.68
N GLY A 102 -14.27 2.95 -13.13
CA GLY A 102 -13.92 4.36 -12.94
C GLY A 102 -13.03 4.66 -11.73
N VAL A 103 -12.76 3.67 -10.87
CA VAL A 103 -11.95 3.85 -9.63
C VAL A 103 -10.62 3.11 -9.71
N ARG A 104 -10.59 1.95 -10.39
CA ARG A 104 -9.41 1.06 -10.45
C ARG A 104 -8.16 1.73 -11.01
N GLY A 105 -8.32 2.73 -11.89
CA GLY A 105 -7.20 3.51 -12.43
C GLY A 105 -6.50 4.31 -11.33
N ARG A 106 -7.29 5.06 -10.56
CA ARG A 106 -6.78 5.80 -9.41
C ARG A 106 -6.17 4.87 -8.35
N TRP A 107 -6.81 3.73 -8.09
CA TRP A 107 -6.24 2.72 -7.20
C TRP A 107 -4.88 2.18 -7.67
N ALA A 108 -4.71 1.97 -8.98
CA ALA A 108 -3.44 1.54 -9.54
C ALA A 108 -2.34 2.60 -9.38
N GLU A 109 -2.65 3.89 -9.59
CA GLU A 109 -1.72 4.99 -9.33
C GLU A 109 -1.29 5.03 -7.87
N ILE A 110 -2.25 4.94 -6.95
CA ILE A 110 -1.99 4.90 -5.50
C ILE A 110 -1.02 3.78 -5.14
N VAL A 111 -1.23 2.58 -5.67
CA VAL A 111 -0.37 1.43 -5.38
C VAL A 111 1.00 1.59 -6.00
N PHE A 112 1.07 2.18 -7.19
CA PHE A 112 2.33 2.49 -7.86
C PHE A 112 3.16 3.51 -7.05
N ASP A 113 2.54 4.56 -6.52
CA ASP A 113 3.21 5.56 -5.68
C ASP A 113 3.79 4.92 -4.40
N TRP A 114 3.04 4.01 -3.78
CA TRP A 114 3.51 3.23 -2.63
C TRP A 114 4.67 2.29 -3.00
N GLU A 115 4.60 1.61 -4.17
CA GLU A 115 5.67 0.75 -4.68
C GLU A 115 6.96 1.53 -4.85
N GLN A 116 6.85 2.74 -5.39
CA GLN A 116 7.99 3.61 -5.60
C GLN A 116 8.66 3.98 -4.28
N VAL A 117 7.90 4.37 -3.25
CA VAL A 117 8.47 4.72 -1.93
C VAL A 117 9.23 3.55 -1.31
N VAL A 118 8.66 2.34 -1.36
CA VAL A 118 9.32 1.13 -0.81
C VAL A 118 10.54 0.75 -1.66
N THR A 119 10.46 0.88 -2.97
CA THR A 119 11.58 0.59 -3.89
C THR A 119 12.75 1.57 -3.67
N GLU A 120 12.48 2.86 -3.51
CA GLU A 120 13.47 3.88 -3.20
C GLU A 120 14.17 3.59 -1.86
N TYR A 121 13.40 3.20 -0.85
CA TYR A 121 13.92 2.78 0.44
C TYR A 121 14.87 1.57 0.31
N LEU A 122 14.41 0.50 -0.34
CA LEU A 122 15.21 -0.70 -0.56
C LEU A 122 16.50 -0.42 -1.33
N ALA A 123 16.41 0.45 -2.35
CA ALA A 123 17.58 0.83 -3.14
C ALA A 123 18.65 1.55 -2.33
N ARG A 124 18.23 2.44 -1.43
CA ARG A 124 19.14 3.12 -0.50
C ARG A 124 19.79 2.13 0.47
N GLU A 125 19.00 1.27 1.11
CA GLU A 125 19.49 0.33 2.14
C GLU A 125 20.42 -0.74 1.54
N TRP A 126 20.10 -1.26 0.35
CA TRP A 126 20.89 -2.29 -0.32
C TRP A 126 21.98 -1.74 -1.24
N LYS A 127 22.10 -0.41 -1.34
CA LYS A 127 23.04 0.27 -2.23
C LYS A 127 22.88 -0.22 -3.68
N CYS A 128 21.62 -0.40 -4.10
CA CYS A 128 21.19 -0.84 -5.43
C CYS A 128 20.63 0.35 -6.23
N THR A 129 20.22 0.14 -7.48
CA THR A 129 19.38 1.11 -8.20
C THR A 129 17.90 0.76 -8.01
N PRO A 130 16.96 1.72 -7.99
CA PRO A 130 15.51 1.43 -7.91
C PRO A 130 14.99 0.51 -9.03
N HIS A 131 15.71 0.40 -10.15
CA HIS A 131 15.37 -0.51 -11.25
C HIS A 131 15.90 -1.93 -11.07
N ALA A 132 16.70 -2.20 -10.03
CA ALA A 132 17.17 -3.55 -9.75
C ALA A 132 15.97 -4.48 -9.49
N PRO A 133 15.92 -5.67 -10.13
CA PRO A 133 14.80 -6.58 -10.01
C PRO A 133 14.46 -6.91 -8.55
N ASP A 134 15.47 -7.15 -7.70
CA ASP A 134 15.27 -7.50 -6.30
C ASP A 134 14.54 -6.40 -5.51
N CYS A 135 14.90 -5.13 -5.75
CA CYS A 135 14.34 -3.97 -5.08
C CYS A 135 12.84 -3.84 -5.45
N ARG A 136 12.47 -4.05 -6.73
CA ARG A 136 11.07 -4.04 -7.18
C ARG A 136 10.27 -5.27 -6.77
N ILE A 137 10.85 -6.47 -6.87
CA ILE A 137 10.20 -7.73 -6.48
C ILE A 137 9.81 -7.68 -5.01
N ASN A 138 10.71 -7.23 -4.13
CA ASN A 138 10.41 -7.11 -2.70
C ASN A 138 9.34 -6.05 -2.43
N ALA A 139 9.40 -4.88 -3.06
CA ALA A 139 8.36 -3.87 -2.94
C ALA A 139 6.97 -4.40 -3.33
N MET A 140 6.87 -5.11 -4.47
CA MET A 140 5.63 -5.73 -4.92
C MET A 140 5.13 -6.81 -3.95
N ILE A 141 6.01 -7.67 -3.43
CA ILE A 141 5.64 -8.71 -2.46
C ILE A 141 5.11 -8.08 -1.17
N TRP A 142 5.82 -7.09 -0.61
CA TRP A 142 5.44 -6.44 0.64
C TRP A 142 4.12 -5.67 0.50
N LEU A 143 3.91 -4.99 -0.63
CA LEU A 143 2.64 -4.32 -0.90
C LEU A 143 1.49 -5.29 -1.16
N SER A 144 1.75 -6.49 -1.68
CA SER A 144 0.70 -7.50 -1.82
C SER A 144 0.18 -7.96 -0.46
N ILE A 145 1.06 -8.11 0.56
CA ILE A 145 0.68 -8.38 1.95
C ILE A 145 -0.22 -7.28 2.49
N ILE A 146 0.16 -6.02 2.27
CA ILE A 146 -0.60 -4.85 2.71
C ILE A 146 -1.98 -4.77 2.05
N ARG A 147 -2.06 -4.98 0.73
CA ARG A 147 -3.34 -5.02 0.01
C ARG A 147 -4.23 -6.15 0.52
N MET A 148 -3.67 -7.34 0.79
CA MET A 148 -4.42 -8.46 1.35
C MET A 148 -4.92 -8.17 2.78
N ALA A 149 -4.12 -7.47 3.59
CA ALA A 149 -4.47 -7.13 4.96
C ALA A 149 -5.73 -6.26 5.07
N LEU A 150 -6.03 -5.44 4.05
CA LEU A 150 -7.23 -4.60 4.00
C LEU A 150 -8.54 -5.42 3.97
N VAL A 151 -8.52 -6.71 3.57
CA VAL A 151 -9.68 -7.61 3.74
C VAL A 151 -10.05 -7.80 5.22
N GLY A 152 -9.09 -7.58 6.12
CA GLY A 152 -9.30 -7.63 7.56
C GLY A 152 -10.34 -6.62 8.06
N VAL A 153 -10.52 -5.50 7.36
CA VAL A 153 -11.48 -4.45 7.72
C VAL A 153 -12.89 -5.03 7.91
N GLN A 154 -13.34 -5.83 6.95
CA GLN A 154 -14.66 -6.49 6.95
C GLN A 154 -14.86 -7.50 8.09
N THR A 155 -13.78 -8.09 8.61
CA THR A 155 -13.85 -9.27 9.50
C THR A 155 -13.39 -9.01 10.93
N GLY A 156 -12.93 -7.79 11.22
CA GLY A 156 -12.52 -7.41 12.58
C GLY A 156 -11.75 -6.09 12.66
N GLY A 157 -11.90 -5.18 11.69
CA GLY A 157 -11.29 -3.85 11.73
C GLY A 157 -9.77 -3.86 11.88
N ARG A 158 -9.24 -2.86 12.61
CA ARG A 158 -7.79 -2.64 12.81
C ARG A 158 -7.02 -3.85 13.30
N ASP A 159 -7.54 -4.53 14.32
CA ASP A 159 -6.83 -5.67 14.92
C ASP A 159 -6.68 -6.82 13.92
N ARG A 160 -7.71 -7.02 13.10
CA ARG A 160 -7.67 -8.04 12.06
C ARG A 160 -6.76 -7.65 10.90
N VAL A 161 -6.77 -6.38 10.48
CA VAL A 161 -5.82 -5.85 9.48
C VAL A 161 -4.38 -6.06 9.96
N ARG A 162 -4.07 -5.66 11.20
CA ARG A 162 -2.74 -5.85 11.80
C ARG A 162 -2.35 -7.32 11.82
N ALA A 163 -3.21 -8.20 12.33
CA ALA A 163 -2.94 -9.62 12.42
C ALA A 163 -2.66 -10.27 11.06
N ILE A 164 -3.41 -9.89 10.00
CA ILE A 164 -3.16 -10.40 8.65
C ILE A 164 -1.84 -9.88 8.09
N ALA A 165 -1.54 -8.59 8.26
CA ALA A 165 -0.29 -8.00 7.79
C ALA A 165 0.93 -8.65 8.49
N GLU A 166 0.90 -8.76 9.82
CA GLU A 166 1.94 -9.43 10.60
C GLU A 166 2.15 -10.88 10.17
N LYS A 167 1.06 -11.63 9.96
CA LYS A 167 1.12 -13.00 9.46
C LYS A 167 1.79 -13.08 8.08
N GLY A 168 1.44 -12.19 7.16
CA GLY A 168 2.02 -12.15 5.82
C GLY A 168 3.52 -11.82 5.85
N PHE A 169 3.92 -10.83 6.65
CA PHE A 169 5.34 -10.48 6.82
C PHE A 169 6.14 -11.60 7.50
N ASN A 170 5.56 -12.27 8.50
CA ASN A 170 6.23 -13.41 9.14
C ASN A 170 6.38 -14.58 8.16
N PHE A 171 5.36 -14.86 7.34
CA PHE A 171 5.42 -15.89 6.30
C PHE A 171 6.58 -15.66 5.31
N ILE A 172 6.74 -14.44 4.79
CA ILE A 172 7.86 -14.17 3.85
C ILE A 172 9.23 -14.22 4.54
N ALA A 173 9.29 -13.93 5.84
CA ALA A 173 10.52 -13.95 6.61
C ALA A 173 10.97 -15.35 6.99
N GLU A 174 10.04 -16.19 7.44
CA GLU A 174 10.32 -17.51 8.01
C GLU A 174 10.27 -18.61 6.95
N GLU A 175 9.28 -18.57 6.05
CA GLU A 175 9.01 -19.69 5.13
C GLU A 175 9.68 -19.52 3.76
N ILE A 176 9.83 -18.28 3.29
CA ILE A 176 10.41 -18.02 1.96
C ILE A 176 11.85 -17.50 2.03
N GLY A 177 12.31 -17.02 3.19
CA GLY A 177 13.66 -16.47 3.35
C GLY A 177 13.94 -15.23 2.48
N LEU A 178 12.90 -14.53 2.03
CA LEU A 178 13.01 -13.44 1.05
C LEU A 178 13.47 -12.10 1.64
N VAL A 179 13.72 -12.06 2.95
CA VAL A 179 14.24 -10.89 3.67
C VAL A 179 15.57 -10.40 3.09
N HIS A 180 16.30 -11.28 2.40
CA HIS A 180 17.67 -11.07 1.93
C HIS A 180 17.90 -11.37 0.45
N LEU A 181 16.92 -11.21 -0.45
CA LEU A 181 17.24 -11.00 -1.88
C LEU A 181 17.97 -9.66 -2.03
N SER A 182 19.18 -9.58 -1.51
CA SER A 182 20.13 -8.52 -1.75
C SER A 182 20.87 -8.88 -3.02
N GLY A 183 21.18 -7.88 -3.85
CA GLY A 183 21.94 -8.10 -5.08
C GLY A 183 23.27 -8.85 -4.85
N SER A 184 23.78 -8.88 -3.62
CA SER A 184 24.99 -9.63 -3.24
C SER A 184 24.82 -11.16 -3.25
N GLU A 185 23.66 -11.71 -2.88
CA GLU A 185 23.42 -13.16 -2.90
C GLU A 185 23.12 -13.68 -4.31
N VAL A 186 22.46 -12.86 -5.14
CA VAL A 186 22.26 -13.14 -6.57
C VAL A 186 23.60 -13.12 -7.30
N GLN A 187 24.48 -12.15 -7.03
CA GLN A 187 25.84 -12.11 -7.58
C GLN A 187 26.68 -13.30 -7.11
N ARG A 188 26.59 -13.70 -5.83
CA ARG A 188 27.30 -14.88 -5.29
C ARG A 188 26.81 -16.18 -5.95
N ARG A 189 25.49 -16.40 -6.04
CA ARG A 189 24.90 -17.58 -6.68
C ARG A 189 25.18 -17.63 -8.18
N ALA A 190 25.17 -16.49 -8.87
CA ALA A 190 25.53 -16.42 -10.30
C ALA A 190 27.03 -16.75 -10.53
N THR A 191 27.91 -16.28 -9.65
CA THR A 191 29.35 -16.57 -9.71
C THR A 191 29.66 -18.04 -9.38
N GLU A 192 28.97 -18.62 -8.40
CA GLU A 192 29.08 -20.04 -8.04
C GLU A 192 28.49 -20.98 -9.11
N ALA A 193 27.42 -20.56 -9.80
CA ALA A 193 26.84 -21.33 -10.91
C ALA A 193 27.73 -21.32 -12.17
N HIS A 194 28.42 -20.20 -12.45
CA HIS A 194 29.38 -20.11 -13.55
C HIS A 194 30.64 -20.95 -13.31
N SER A 195 31.16 -20.96 -12.07
CA SER A 195 32.35 -21.75 -11.71
C SER A 195 32.11 -23.26 -11.68
N ARG A 196 30.88 -23.71 -11.37
CA ARG A 196 30.52 -25.14 -11.50
C ARG A 196 30.40 -25.62 -12.94
N ARG A 197 30.04 -24.76 -13.89
CA ARG A 197 30.00 -25.08 -15.33
C ARG A 197 31.37 -25.02 -16.01
N ALA A 198 32.32 -24.29 -15.42
CA ALA A 198 33.70 -24.23 -15.91
C ALA A 198 34.57 -25.43 -15.44
N CYS A 199 34.13 -26.14 -14.40
CA CYS A 199 34.80 -27.34 -13.85
C CYS A 199 34.15 -28.67 -14.28
N SER A 200 33.14 -28.65 -15.17
CA SER A 200 32.54 -29.85 -15.78
C SER A 200 32.85 -29.89 -17.27
#